data_AF-A0A399Q907-F1
#
_entry.id   AF-A0A399Q907-F1
#
_cell.length_a   1.000
_cell.length_b   1.000
_cell.length_c   1.000
_cell.angle_alpha   90.00
_cell.angle_beta   90.00
_cell.angle_gamma   90.00
#
_symmetry.space_group_name_H-M   'P 1'
#
loop_
_entity.id
_entity.type
_entity.pdbx_description
1 polymer ?
#
loop_
_entity_poly.entity_id
_entity_poly.type
_entity_poly.pdbx_seq_one_letter_code
_entity_poly.pdbx_strand_id
1 'polypeptide(L)' 'MSVRTWEAQPLATVRSEHAEAPLWDAARGTLLWADQYVGIVREATLDPVTLAVEPVTETHVGGPVGAVVRHADGGHVL' A
#
# COMPACT_ATOMS: atom_id res chain seq x y z
N MET A 1 -17.27 32.95 19.36
CA MET A 1 -16.63 32.18 18.28
C MET A 1 -17.41 30.88 18.13
N SER A 2 -17.98 30.59 16.96
CA SER A 2 -18.75 29.35 16.74
C SER A 2 -17.91 28.34 15.97
N VAL A 3 -17.70 27.16 16.54
CA VAL A 3 -17.07 26.03 15.84
C VAL A 3 -18.16 25.29 15.06
N ARG A 4 -17.90 25.01 13.78
CA ARG A 4 -18.71 24.07 13.00
C ARG A 4 -18.09 22.70 13.07
N THR A 5 -18.92 21.71 13.35
CA THR A 5 -18.54 20.30 13.36
C THR A 5 -19.17 19.62 12.16
N TRP A 6 -18.42 18.72 11.54
CA TRP A 6 -18.87 17.88 10.43
C TRP A 6 -18.71 16.42 10.83
N GLU A 7 -19.62 15.57 10.36
CA GLU A 7 -19.58 14.13 10.60
C GLU A 7 -19.52 13.42 9.25
N ALA A 8 -18.64 12.43 9.15
CA ALA A 8 -18.58 11.53 8.01
C ALA A 8 -19.47 10.31 8.29
N GLN A 9 -20.29 9.92 7.32
CA GLN A 9 -21.09 8.70 7.38
C GLN A 9 -20.64 7.74 6.26
N PRO A 10 -20.56 6.43 6.54
CA PRO A 10 -20.25 5.44 5.51
C PRO A 10 -21.30 5.48 4.39
N LEU A 11 -20.84 5.57 3.14
CA LEU A 11 -21.72 5.53 1.97
C LEU A 11 -22.27 4.12 1.70
N ALA A 12 -21.48 3.08 2.03
CA ALA A 12 -21.83 1.69 1.83
C ALA A 12 -21.21 0.81 2.93
N THR A 13 -21.82 -0.36 3.17
CA THR A 13 -21.28 -1.40 4.07
C THR A 13 -20.28 -2.32 3.37
N VAL A 14 -20.21 -2.26 2.04
CA VAL A 14 -19.24 -3.02 1.25
C VAL A 14 -17.88 -2.35 1.39
N ARG A 15 -16.91 -3.13 1.86
CA ARG A 15 -15.50 -2.72 1.85
C ARG A 15 -14.95 -3.00 0.46
N SER A 16 -14.51 -1.96 -0.21
CA SER A 16 -13.68 -2.13 -1.38
C SER A 16 -12.29 -2.58 -0.91
N GLU A 17 -11.76 -3.66 -1.48
CA GLU A 17 -10.40 -4.14 -1.24
C GLU A 17 -9.51 -3.60 -2.37
N HIS A 18 -8.65 -2.65 -2.04
CA HIS A 18 -7.75 -2.02 -3.02
C HIS A 18 -6.35 -1.99 -2.44
N ALA A 19 -5.38 -2.23 -3.32
CA ALA A 19 -4.00 -1.94 -3.04
C ALA A 19 -3.87 -0.43 -2.82
N GLU A 20 -3.25 -0.06 -1.71
CA GLU A 20 -3.01 1.32 -1.32
C GLU A 20 -1.52 1.64 -1.39
N ALA A 21 -1.22 2.94 -1.45
CA ALA A 21 0.15 3.47 -1.45
C ALA A 21 1.11 2.79 -2.47
N PRO A 22 0.76 2.70 -3.77
CA PRO A 22 1.67 2.16 -4.76
C PRO A 22 2.93 3.02 -4.88
N LEU A 23 4.10 2.38 -4.80
CA LEU A 23 5.40 3.02 -4.93
C LEU A 23 6.26 2.22 -5.92
N TRP A 24 6.77 2.89 -6.95
CA TRP A 24 7.77 2.32 -7.84
C TRP A 24 9.18 2.64 -7.36
N ASP A 25 9.98 1.62 -7.04
CA ASP A 25 11.42 1.72 -6.78
C ASP A 25 12.18 1.49 -8.10
N ALA A 26 12.47 2.58 -8.81
CA ALA A 26 13.20 2.52 -10.08
C ALA A 26 14.62 1.99 -9.94
N ALA A 27 15.26 2.10 -8.76
CA ALA A 27 16.61 1.60 -8.56
C ALA A 27 16.66 0.05 -8.52
N ARG A 28 15.54 -0.58 -8.14
CA ARG A 28 15.42 -2.05 -8.05
C ARG A 28 14.50 -2.65 -9.11
N GLY A 29 13.75 -1.83 -9.83
CA GLY A 29 12.74 -2.30 -10.78
C GLY A 29 11.59 -3.01 -10.08
N THR A 30 11.23 -2.57 -8.87
CA THR A 30 10.18 -3.20 -8.06
C THR A 30 9.03 -2.25 -7.76
N LEU A 31 7.81 -2.82 -7.79
CA LEU A 31 6.59 -2.19 -7.33
C LEU A 31 6.32 -2.62 -5.90
N LEU A 32 6.02 -1.65 -5.04
CA LEU A 32 5.58 -1.86 -3.67
C LEU A 32 4.15 -1.36 -3.48
N TRP A 33 3.35 -2.07 -2.70
CA TRP A 33 2.01 -1.62 -2.32
C TRP A 33 1.57 -2.26 -1.01
N ALA A 34 0.61 -1.64 -0.33
CA ALA A 34 0.06 -2.15 0.91
C ALA A 34 -1.38 -2.65 0.73
N ASP A 35 -1.73 -3.67 1.51
CA ASP A 35 -3.11 -3.93 1.91
C ASP A 35 -3.32 -3.31 3.29
N GLN A 36 -3.99 -2.16 3.30
CA GLN A 36 -4.15 -1.35 4.50
C GLN A 36 -4.82 -2.13 5.64
N TYR A 37 -5.82 -2.96 5.36
CA TYR A 37 -6.61 -3.56 6.43
C TYR A 37 -6.02 -4.88 6.93
N VAL A 38 -5.40 -5.63 6.03
CA VAL A 38 -4.77 -6.91 6.39
C VAL A 38 -3.36 -6.70 6.95
N GLY A 39 -2.77 -5.53 6.73
CA GLY A 39 -1.43 -5.22 7.23
C GLY A 39 -0.35 -6.00 6.49
N ILE A 40 -0.45 -6.02 5.16
CA ILE A 40 0.50 -6.69 4.28
C ILE A 40 1.16 -5.63 3.40
N VAL A 41 2.49 -5.64 3.34
CA VAL A 41 3.26 -4.95 2.29
C VAL A 41 3.67 -5.97 1.26
N ARG A 42 3.44 -5.67 -0.01
CA ARG A 42 3.82 -6.49 -1.15
C ARG A 42 4.93 -5.81 -1.92
N GLU A 43 5.85 -6.61 -2.42
CA GLU A 43 6.90 -6.20 -3.35
C GLU A 43 6.95 -7.17 -4.52
N ALA A 44 7.04 -6.66 -5.74
CA ALA A 44 7.14 -7.50 -6.93
C ALA A 44 7.88 -6.80 -8.06
N THR A 45 8.43 -7.59 -8.98
CA THR A 45 8.94 -7.08 -10.27
C THR A 45 7.80 -6.88 -11.25
N LEU A 46 7.91 -5.84 -12.08
CA LEU A 46 7.00 -5.59 -13.20
C LEU A 46 7.69 -5.98 -14.51
N ASP A 47 7.09 -6.89 -15.27
CA ASP A 47 7.48 -7.13 -16.65
C ASP A 47 7.04 -5.92 -17.51
N PRO A 48 7.95 -5.17 -18.14
CA PRO A 48 7.60 -3.95 -18.87
C PRO A 48 6.89 -4.22 -20.20
N VAL A 49 6.89 -5.46 -20.70
CA VAL A 49 6.26 -5.87 -21.95
C VAL A 49 4.86 -6.42 -21.67
N THR A 50 4.75 -7.36 -20.74
CA THR A 50 3.48 -8.03 -20.43
C THR A 50 2.66 -7.31 -19.37
N LEU A 51 3.27 -6.38 -18.63
CA LEU A 51 2.72 -5.70 -17.46
C LEU A 51 2.34 -6.67 -16.32
N ALA A 52 2.85 -7.90 -16.36
CA ALA A 52 2.66 -8.87 -15.29
C ALA A 52 3.51 -8.50 -14.06
N VAL A 53 2.94 -8.76 -12.88
CA VAL A 53 3.56 -8.46 -11.58
C VAL A 53 3.86 -9.78 -10.87
N GLU A 54 5.02 -10.37 -11.17
CA GLU A 54 5.45 -11.64 -10.58
C GLU A 54 6.99 -11.74 -10.53
N PRO A 55 7.57 -12.39 -9.49
CA PRO A 55 6.92 -12.93 -8.30
C PRO A 55 6.61 -11.87 -7.23
N VAL A 56 5.61 -12.13 -6.38
CA VAL A 56 5.21 -11.26 -5.26
C VAL A 56 5.78 -11.77 -3.95
N THR A 57 6.47 -10.91 -3.22
CA THR A 57 6.89 -11.13 -1.82
C THR A 57 5.94 -10.39 -0.90
N GLU A 58 5.46 -11.06 0.16
CA GLU A 58 4.57 -10.47 1.16
C GLU A 58 5.28 -10.34 2.52
N THR A 59 5.15 -9.16 3.14
CA THR A 59 5.60 -8.89 4.50
C THR A 59 4.41 -8.50 5.36
N HIS A 60 4.13 -9.30 6.39
CA HIS A 60 3.07 -9.01 7.37
C HIS A 60 3.58 -8.08 8.46
N VAL A 61 2.88 -6.98 8.71
CA VAL A 61 3.31 -5.95 9.67
C VAL A 61 2.45 -5.88 10.93
N GLY A 62 1.42 -6.72 11.03
CA GLY A 62 0.66 -6.94 12.27
C GLY A 62 -0.38 -5.87 12.62
N GLY A 63 -0.67 -4.94 11.72
CA GLY A 63 -1.69 -3.91 11.91
C GLY A 63 -1.94 -3.08 10.65
N PRO A 64 -2.88 -2.14 10.68
CA PRO A 64 -3.23 -1.37 9.50
C PRO A 64 -2.06 -0.53 8.96
N VAL A 65 -1.92 -0.47 7.64
CA VAL A 65 -0.84 0.29 6.94
C VAL A 65 -1.44 1.45 6.16
N GLY A 66 -1.07 2.68 6.53
CA GLY A 66 -1.55 3.88 5.83
C GLY A 66 -0.64 4.34 4.69
N ALA A 67 0.66 4.07 4.80
CA ALA A 67 1.64 4.34 3.76
C ALA A 67 2.78 3.33 3.86
N VAL A 68 3.52 3.16 2.77
CA VAL A 68 4.77 2.42 2.81
C VAL A 68 5.81 3.14 1.97
N VAL A 69 6.98 3.36 2.55
CA VAL A 69 8.14 3.90 1.84
C VAL A 69 9.32 2.98 2.03
N ARG A 70 10.14 2.84 0.98
CA ARG A 70 11.40 2.09 1.07
C ARG A 70 12.43 2.90 1.86
N HIS A 71 13.10 2.24 2.80
CA HIS A 71 14.26 2.84 3.46
C HIS A 71 15.50 2.73 2.55
N ALA A 72 16.38 3.75 2.57
CA ALA A 72 17.54 3.81 1.70
C ALA A 72 18.49 2.61 1.89
N ASP A 73 18.68 2.19 3.15
CA ASP A 73 19.55 1.05 3.51
C ASP A 73 18.88 -0.32 3.36
N GLY A 74 17.64 -0.37 2.83
CA GLY A 74 16.83 -1.58 2.74
C GLY A 74 15.75 -1.68 3.82
N GLY A 75 14.74 -2.53 3.58
CA GLY A 75 13.52 -2.59 4.39
C GLY A 75 12.52 -1.46 4.08
N HIS A 76 11.47 -1.34 4.89
CA HIS A 76 10.37 -0.39 4.71
C HIS A 76 10.09 0.40 5.98
N VAL A 77 9.53 1.60 5.82
CA VAL A 77 8.92 2.40 6.89
C VAL A 77 7.42 2.49 6.60
N LEU A 78 6.61 2.33 7.65
CA LEU A 78 5.14 2.30 7.62
C LEU A 78 4.56 3.59 8.19
#